data_AF-A0A7X8M4E8-F1
#
_entry.id   AF-A0A7X8M4E8-F1
#
_cell.length_a   1.000
_cell.length_b   1.000
_cell.length_c   1.000
_cell.angle_alpha   90.00
_cell.angle_beta   90.00
_cell.angle_gamma   90.00
#
_symmetry.space_group_name_H-M   'P 1'
#
loop_
_entity.id
_entity.type
_entity.pdbx_description
1 polymer ?
#
loop_
_entity_poly.entity_id
_entity_poly.type
_entity_poly.pdbx_seq_one_letter_code
_entity_poly.pdbx_strand_id
1 'polypeptide(L)' 'MWTVVYMAQSKEIATALQELLTNEGILVKLRPISKNHENNDNYFEVLVPESEIEEAHSVIIEKGY' A
#
# COMPACT_ATOMS: atom_id res chain seq x y z
N MET A 1 11.76 10.12 -3.96
CA MET A 1 11.00 10.32 -2.70
C MET A 1 10.11 9.08 -2.49
N TRP A 2 9.59 8.80 -1.29
CA TRP A 2 8.55 7.78 -1.09
C TRP A 2 7.21 8.47 -1.01
N THR A 3 6.22 8.02 -1.79
CA THR A 3 4.88 8.57 -1.78
C THR A 3 3.86 7.52 -1.39
N VAL A 4 2.74 7.94 -0.81
CA VAL A 4 1.61 7.06 -0.49
C VAL A 4 0.73 6.94 -1.73
N VAL A 5 0.54 5.73 -2.24
CA VAL A 5 -0.36 5.45 -3.38
C VAL A 5 -1.69 4.84 -2.95
N TYR A 6 -1.74 4.25 -1.76
CA TYR A 6 -2.96 3.62 -1.24
C TYR A 6 -3.00 3.63 0.30
N MET A 7 -4.21 3.68 0.85
CA MET A 7 -4.48 3.52 2.28
C MET A 7 -5.35 2.29 2.50
N ALA A 8 -4.72 1.19 2.90
CA ALA A 8 -5.41 -0.05 3.22
C ALA A 8 -6.04 0.04 4.61
N GLN A 9 -7.30 -0.35 4.73
CA GLN A 9 -8.04 -0.34 6.01
C GLN A 9 -7.74 -1.57 6.88
N SER A 10 -6.91 -2.48 6.40
CA SER A 10 -6.55 -3.73 7.08
C SER A 10 -5.17 -4.18 6.65
N LYS A 11 -4.49 -4.89 7.56
CA LYS A 11 -3.16 -5.46 7.28
C LYS A 11 -3.21 -6.45 6.11
N GLU A 12 -4.29 -7.22 5.99
CA GLU A 12 -4.46 -8.20 4.92
C GLU A 12 -4.44 -7.54 3.54
N ILE A 13 -5.20 -6.46 3.36
CA ILE A 13 -5.22 -5.67 2.11
C ILE A 13 -3.85 -5.05 1.85
N ALA A 14 -3.22 -4.48 2.88
CA ALA A 14 -1.89 -3.88 2.76
C ALA A 14 -0.83 -4.90 2.30
N THR A 15 -0.83 -6.08 2.92
CA THR A 15 0.08 -7.18 2.58
C THR A 15 -0.21 -7.71 1.18
N ALA A 16 -1.48 -7.91 0.81
CA ALA A 16 -1.84 -8.34 -0.54
C ALA A 16 -1.35 -7.35 -1.60
N LEU A 17 -1.52 -6.03 -1.37
CA LEU A 17 -1.04 -5.00 -2.29
C LEU A 17 0.48 -4.97 -2.36
N GLN A 18 1.16 -5.13 -1.20
CA GLN A 18 2.61 -5.22 -1.16
C GLN A 18 3.12 -6.40 -1.97
N GLU A 19 2.58 -7.61 -1.76
CA GLU A 19 2.99 -8.81 -2.49
C GLU A 19 2.75 -8.66 -3.99
N LEU A 20 1.60 -8.11 -4.36
CA LEU A 20 1.20 -7.93 -5.74
C LEU A 20 2.14 -6.94 -6.47
N LEU A 21 2.41 -5.79 -5.88
CA LEU A 21 3.36 -4.81 -6.42
C LEU A 21 4.80 -5.35 -6.42
N THR A 22 5.20 -6.06 -5.36
CA THR A 22 6.54 -6.69 -5.30
C THR A 22 6.72 -7.76 -6.37
N ASN A 23 5.64 -8.47 -6.75
CA ASN A 23 5.68 -9.48 -7.82
C ASN A 23 5.97 -8.87 -9.19
N GLU A 24 5.47 -7.67 -9.44
CA GLU A 24 5.75 -6.88 -10.65
C GLU A 24 7.16 -6.26 -10.64
N GLY A 25 7.90 -6.37 -9.52
CA GLY A 25 9.23 -5.80 -9.35
C GLY A 25 9.23 -4.40 -8.72
N ILE A 26 8.07 -3.90 -8.30
CA ILE A 26 7.91 -2.58 -7.69
C ILE A 26 8.26 -2.63 -6.21
N LEU A 27 9.07 -1.68 -5.76
CA LEU A 27 9.41 -1.53 -4.35
C LEU A 27 8.22 -0.96 -3.56
N VAL A 28 7.76 -1.71 -2.55
CA VAL A 28 6.71 -1.26 -1.63
C VAL A 28 7.19 -1.21 -0.19
N LYS A 29 6.77 -0.16 0.53
CA LYS A 29 6.85 -0.08 1.99
C LYS A 29 5.46 0.05 2.57
N LEU A 30 5.15 -0.79 3.56
CA LEU A 30 3.95 -0.65 4.37
C LEU A 30 4.27 0.14 5.63
N ARG A 31 3.45 1.14 5.91
CA ARG A 31 3.54 1.93 7.14
C ARG A 31 2.22 1.84 7.91
N PRO A 32 2.19 1.20 9.08
CA PRO A 32 1.01 1.20 9.92
C PRO A 32 0.77 2.60 10.50
N ILE A 33 -0.46 3.08 10.42
CA ILE A 33 -0.94 4.27 11.12
C ILE A 33 -1.72 3.80 12.34
N SER A 34 -1.01 3.58 13.45
CA SER A 34 -1.65 3.23 14.72
C SER A 34 -2.19 4.50 15.38
N LYS A 35 -3.46 4.83 15.13
CA LYS A 35 -4.19 5.81 15.92
C LYS A 35 -4.91 5.12 17.08
N ASN A 36 -4.17 4.95 18.18
CA ASN A 36 -4.67 4.61 19.51
C ASN A 36 -5.30 3.22 19.71
N HIS A 37 -5.01 2.66 20.89
CA HIS A 37 -5.33 1.29 21.34
C HIS A 37 -6.83 0.95 21.45
N GLU A 38 -7.75 1.84 21.02
CA GLU A 38 -9.19 1.76 21.35
C GLU A 38 -10.11 1.62 20.14
N ASN A 39 -9.61 1.74 18.91
CA ASN A 39 -10.41 1.45 17.72
C ASN A 39 -9.63 0.49 16.82
N ASN A 40 -10.28 -0.60 16.44
CA ASN A 40 -9.74 -1.72 15.66
C ASN A 40 -9.46 -1.35 14.18
N ASP A 41 -9.33 -0.05 13.90
CA ASP A 41 -9.17 0.56 12.59
C ASP A 41 -7.68 0.84 12.36
N ASN A 42 -6.93 -0.25 12.18
CA ASN A 42 -5.52 -0.18 11.85
C ASN A 42 -5.35 0.07 10.35
N TYR A 43 -5.24 1.34 9.98
CA TYR A 43 -4.92 1.74 8.60
C TYR A 43 -3.44 1.51 8.31
N PHE A 44 -3.14 1.16 7.06
CA PHE A 44 -1.79 0.95 6.55
C PHE A 44 -1.61 1.79 5.30
N GLU A 45 -0.60 2.65 5.30
CA GLU A 45 -0.17 3.36 4.11
C GLU A 45 0.70 2.43 3.28
N VAL A 46 0.39 2.35 1.99
CA VAL A 46 1.22 1.67 0.99
C VAL A 46 2.04 2.73 0.27
N LEU A 47 3.35 2.67 0.46
CA LEU A 47 4.29 3.62 -0.11
C LEU A 47 5.11 2.99 -1.23
N VAL A 48 5.32 3.74 -2.31
CA VAL A 48 6.20 3.37 -3.42
C VAL A 48 7.19 4.49 -3.74
N PRO A 49 8.32 4.19 -4.39
CA PRO A 49 9.20 5.21 -4.95
C PRO A 49 8.46 6.08 -5.96
N GLU A 50 8.83 7.35 -6.01
CA GLU A 50 8.24 8.30 -6.96
C GLU A 50 8.33 7.86 -8.44
N SER A 51 9.41 7.19 -8.81
CA SER A 51 9.61 6.63 -10.16
C SER A 51 8.61 5.55 -10.54
N GLU A 52 8.03 4.87 -9.54
CA GLU A 52 7.17 3.69 -9.74
C GLU A 52 5.68 3.99 -9.49
N ILE A 53 5.34 5.27 -9.26
CA ILE A 53 3.96 5.69 -8.94
C ILE A 53 3.00 5.26 -10.05
N GLU A 54 3.34 5.55 -11.30
CA GLU A 54 2.47 5.30 -12.45
C GLU A 54 2.17 3.81 -12.61
N GLU A 55 3.21 2.98 -12.48
CA GLU A 55 3.13 1.53 -12.55
C GLU A 55 2.30 0.97 -11.38
N ALA A 56 2.59 1.41 -10.15
CA ALA A 56 1.84 0.98 -8.98
C ALA A 56 0.35 1.35 -9.09
N HIS A 57 0.04 2.57 -9.52
CA HIS A 57 -1.35 2.99 -9.74
C HIS A 57 -2.05 2.16 -10.81
N SER A 58 -1.38 1.87 -11.92
CA SER A 58 -1.95 1.04 -12.99
C SER A 58 -2.32 -0.35 -12.46
N VAL A 59 -1.42 -0.96 -11.68
CA VAL A 59 -1.61 -2.28 -11.10
C VAL A 59 -2.75 -2.30 -10.07
N ILE A 60 -2.85 -1.28 -9.21
CA ILE A 60 -3.94 -1.13 -8.22
C ILE A 60 -5.30 -1.05 -8.93
N ILE A 61 -5.39 -0.22 -9.98
CA ILE A 61 -6.62 -0.02 -10.75
C ILE A 61 -7.01 -1.31 -11.49
N GLU A 62 -6.05 -1.99 -12.12
CA GLU A 62 -6.30 -3.24 -12.85
C GLU A 62 -6.85 -4.34 -11.93
N LYS A 63 -6.37 -4.39 -10.68
CA LYS A 63 -6.81 -5.37 -9.68
C LYS A 63 -8.08 -4.97 -8.93
N GLY A 64 -8.59 -3.76 -9.15
CA GLY A 64 -9.88 -3.29 -8.64
C GLY A 64 -9.88 -2.84 -7.18
N TYR A 65 -8.76 -2.29 -6.69
CA TYR A 65 -8.62 -1.73 -5.34
C TYR A 65 -9.00 -0.25 -5.22
#